data_AF-Q3SH69-F1
#
_entry.id   AF-Q3SH69-F1
#
_cell.length_a   1.000
_cell.length_b   1.000
_cell.length_c   1.000
_cell.angle_alpha   90.00
_cell.angle_beta   90.00
_cell.angle_gamma   90.00
#
_symmetry.space_group_name_H-M   'P 1'
#
loop_
_entity.id
_entity.type
_entity.pdbx_description
1 polymer ?
#
loop_
_entity_poly.entity_id
_entity_poly.type
_entity_poly.pdbx_seq_one_letter_code
_entity_poly.pdbx_strand_id
1 'polypeptide(L)'
;MTSTQQKSTNLNDDPRFSSATALLEKLKADLMAVEKQIDENLSALSAASAARRNRIEEQAHAMLAGQPDAALNASVEAARIRADIEAAQLKRPALHRAIELQRQVVEQLRGELHAKICRDLAPKHVGLVREIATRLIDLDAALMAERDLREEIFHGTGLHGLTPMMVGNLGLLRDEYSGSAYYLIECAKIGYLKKSELPEHLRGRVPSQDPAPTVQKRQVDPDGWLHATA
;
A
#
# COMPACT_ATOMS: atom_id res chain seq x y z
N MET A 1 27.10 -17.70 -18.66
CA MET A 1 26.10 -17.24 -17.67
C MET A 1 25.52 -15.91 -18.15
N THR A 2 24.45 -15.97 -18.94
CA THR A 2 23.77 -14.78 -19.47
C THR A 2 22.90 -14.20 -18.38
N SER A 3 23.33 -13.07 -17.82
CA SER A 3 22.53 -12.24 -16.93
C SER A 3 21.39 -11.64 -17.74
N THR A 4 20.25 -12.34 -17.78
CA THR A 4 19.01 -11.77 -18.31
C THR A 4 18.63 -10.62 -17.39
N GLN A 5 18.87 -9.39 -17.82
CA GLN A 5 18.40 -8.17 -17.14
C GLN A 5 16.89 -8.31 -16.94
N GLN A 6 16.52 -8.69 -15.72
CA GLN A 6 15.14 -8.89 -15.32
C GLN A 6 14.53 -7.49 -15.21
N LYS A 7 13.69 -7.12 -16.17
CA LYS A 7 12.95 -5.86 -16.16
C LYS A 7 12.21 -5.77 -14.82
N SER A 8 12.60 -4.85 -13.96
CA SER A 8 11.95 -4.64 -12.67
C SER A 8 10.51 -4.26 -12.92
N THR A 9 9.55 -5.11 -12.59
CA THR A 9 8.13 -4.79 -12.73
C THR A 9 7.77 -3.70 -11.72
N ASN A 10 7.81 -2.44 -12.13
CA ASN A 10 7.44 -1.31 -11.29
C ASN A 10 5.95 -1.00 -11.48
N LEU A 11 5.25 -0.62 -10.41
CA LEU A 11 3.85 -0.17 -10.51
C LEU A 11 3.69 0.99 -11.49
N ASN A 12 4.69 1.88 -11.56
CA ASN A 12 4.67 3.04 -12.42
C ASN A 12 4.87 2.70 -13.92
N ASP A 13 5.26 1.47 -14.24
CA ASP A 13 5.38 1.03 -15.64
C ASP A 13 4.01 0.68 -16.25
N ASP A 14 2.95 0.51 -15.43
CA ASP A 14 1.60 0.32 -15.95
C ASP A 14 0.98 1.68 -16.36
N PRO A 15 0.61 1.85 -17.65
CA PRO A 15 0.06 3.12 -18.15
C PRO A 15 -1.28 3.48 -17.51
N ARG A 16 -2.07 2.49 -17.06
CA ARG A 16 -3.36 2.73 -16.41
C ARG A 16 -3.12 3.25 -14.99
N PHE A 17 -2.22 2.64 -14.24
CA PHE A 17 -1.88 3.11 -12.89
C PHE A 17 -1.28 4.52 -12.90
N SER A 18 -0.31 4.78 -13.78
CA SER A 18 0.30 6.11 -13.93
C SER A 18 -0.70 7.17 -14.42
N SER A 19 -1.62 6.83 -15.33
CA SER A 19 -2.69 7.74 -15.73
C SER A 19 -3.67 8.05 -14.59
N ALA A 20 -4.01 7.04 -13.78
CA ALA A 20 -4.95 7.17 -12.68
C ALA A 20 -4.39 8.01 -11.54
N THR A 21 -3.10 7.87 -11.25
CA THR A 21 -2.39 8.71 -10.26
C THR A 21 -2.22 10.14 -10.77
N ALA A 22 -1.88 10.33 -12.05
CA ALA A 22 -1.82 11.67 -12.65
C ALA A 22 -3.18 12.38 -12.61
N LEU A 23 -4.27 11.67 -12.90
CA LEU A 23 -5.63 12.23 -12.78
C LEU A 23 -5.98 12.59 -11.33
N LEU A 24 -5.58 11.78 -10.36
CA LEU A 24 -5.78 12.08 -8.94
C LEU A 24 -5.05 13.37 -8.53
N GLU A 25 -3.79 13.53 -8.94
CA GLU A 25 -3.03 14.75 -8.66
C GLU A 25 -3.63 15.97 -9.35
N LYS A 26 -4.13 15.82 -10.59
CA LYS A 26 -4.86 16.88 -11.27
C LYS A 26 -6.12 17.30 -10.49
N LEU A 27 -6.93 16.34 -10.03
CA LEU A 27 -8.14 16.65 -9.25
C LEU A 27 -7.84 17.36 -7.93
N LYS A 28 -6.74 16.99 -7.25
CA LYS A 28 -6.27 17.69 -6.05
C LYS A 28 -5.84 19.12 -6.36
N ALA A 29 -5.10 19.33 -7.45
CA ALA A 29 -4.70 20.66 -7.89
C ALA A 29 -5.92 21.52 -8.25
N ASP A 30 -6.91 20.95 -8.95
CA ASP A 30 -8.17 21.62 -9.28
C ASP A 30 -8.96 22.01 -8.01
N LEU A 31 -8.98 21.14 -6.98
CA LEU A 31 -9.60 21.45 -5.69
C LEU A 31 -8.90 22.61 -4.98
N MET A 32 -7.57 22.56 -4.89
CA MET A 32 -6.77 23.64 -4.29
C MET A 32 -6.99 24.98 -5.01
N ALA A 33 -7.08 24.96 -6.35
CA ALA A 33 -7.36 26.15 -7.14
C ALA A 33 -8.75 26.73 -6.85
N VAL A 34 -9.77 25.87 -6.71
CA VAL A 34 -11.13 26.29 -6.36
C VAL A 34 -11.20 26.84 -4.94
N GLU A 35 -10.53 26.22 -3.97
CA GLU A 35 -10.48 26.70 -2.59
C GLU A 35 -9.79 28.07 -2.51
N LYS A 36 -8.66 28.24 -3.22
CA LYS A 36 -7.98 29.52 -3.34
C LYS A 36 -8.87 30.58 -3.98
N GLN A 37 -9.61 30.24 -5.04
CA GLN A 37 -10.54 31.16 -5.70
C GLN A 37 -11.67 31.61 -4.75
N ILE A 38 -12.19 30.71 -3.90
CA ILE A 38 -13.19 31.05 -2.89
C ILE A 38 -12.61 32.05 -1.88
N ASP A 39 -11.41 31.79 -1.37
CA ASP A 39 -10.76 32.65 -0.38
C ASP A 39 -10.45 34.05 -0.96
N GLU A 40 -9.96 34.11 -2.20
CA GLU A 40 -9.69 35.36 -2.92
C GLU A 40 -10.99 36.16 -3.14
N ASN A 41 -12.05 35.51 -3.60
CA ASN A 41 -13.34 36.15 -3.83
C ASN A 41 -14.01 36.61 -2.53
N LEU A 42 -13.89 35.87 -1.43
CA LEU A 42 -14.39 36.29 -0.11
C LEU A 42 -13.63 37.52 0.40
N SER A 43 -12.31 37.56 0.22
CA SER A 43 -11.48 38.72 0.55
C SER A 43 -11.86 39.94 -0.29
N ALA A 44 -12.05 39.76 -1.60
CA ALA A 44 -12.50 40.81 -2.52
C ALA A 44 -13.89 41.34 -2.15
N LEU A 45 -14.83 40.46 -1.80
CA LEU A 45 -16.18 40.85 -1.36
C LEU A 45 -16.15 41.65 -0.05
N SER A 46 -15.29 41.25 0.89
CA SER A 46 -15.06 41.97 2.14
C SER A 46 -14.50 43.37 1.89
N ALA A 47 -13.49 43.49 1.03
CA ALA A 47 -12.89 44.76 0.63
C ALA A 47 -13.90 45.67 -0.10
N ALA A 48 -14.69 45.11 -1.04
CA ALA A 48 -15.75 45.84 -1.74
C ALA A 48 -16.84 46.34 -0.77
N SER A 49 -17.20 45.53 0.24
CA SER A 49 -18.15 45.90 1.30
C SER A 49 -17.62 46.99 2.24
N ALA A 50 -16.33 46.94 2.59
CA ALA A 50 -15.66 47.98 3.37
C ALA A 50 -15.57 49.31 2.59
N ALA A 51 -15.19 49.23 1.31
CA ALA A 51 -15.17 50.39 0.41
C ALA A 51 -16.57 50.99 0.21
N ARG A 52 -17.61 50.15 0.11
CA ARG A 52 -19.00 50.61 0.03
C ARG A 52 -19.44 51.37 1.27
N ARG A 53 -19.10 50.90 2.48
CA ARG A 53 -19.43 51.58 3.75
C ARG A 53 -18.80 52.98 3.84
N ASN A 54 -17.57 53.15 3.35
CA ASN A 54 -16.91 54.45 3.30
C ASN A 54 -17.45 55.36 2.19
N ARG A 55 -18.07 54.80 1.15
CA ARG A 55 -18.59 55.53 -0.03
C ARG A 55 -20.07 55.92 0.06
N ILE A 56 -20.76 55.64 1.16
CA ILE A 56 -22.19 56.00 1.32
C ILE A 56 -22.35 57.54 1.28
N GLU A 57 -21.44 58.28 1.92
CA GLU A 57 -21.43 59.75 1.90
C GLU A 57 -21.09 60.29 0.50
N GLU A 58 -20.08 59.72 -0.18
CA GLU A 58 -19.73 60.08 -1.56
C GLU A 58 -20.86 59.75 -2.56
N GLN A 59 -21.59 58.65 -2.35
CA GLN A 59 -22.78 58.29 -3.14
C GLN A 59 -23.95 59.23 -2.88
N ALA A 60 -24.20 59.65 -1.64
CA ALA A 60 -25.21 60.64 -1.33
C ALA A 60 -24.93 61.97 -2.05
N HIS A 61 -23.66 62.40 -2.09
CA HIS A 61 -23.22 63.58 -2.84
C HIS A 61 -23.34 63.40 -4.37
N ALA A 62 -23.00 62.23 -4.92
CA ALA A 62 -23.12 61.96 -6.36
C ALA A 62 -24.59 61.86 -6.83
N MET A 63 -25.48 61.33 -5.99
CA MET A 63 -26.93 61.28 -6.26
C MET A 63 -27.56 62.68 -6.24
N LEU A 64 -27.13 63.55 -5.32
CA LEU A 64 -27.54 64.96 -5.30
C LEU A 64 -26.98 65.75 -6.49
N ALA A 65 -25.82 65.36 -7.02
CA ALA A 65 -25.19 65.96 -8.20
C ALA A 65 -25.69 65.39 -9.55
N GLY A 66 -26.64 64.45 -9.55
CA GLY A 66 -27.27 63.91 -10.75
C GLY A 66 -26.43 62.91 -11.56
N GLN A 67 -25.44 62.25 -10.94
CA GLN A 67 -24.58 61.24 -11.61
C GLN A 67 -24.79 59.83 -11.00
N PRO A 68 -25.73 59.03 -11.51
CA PRO A 68 -26.13 57.75 -10.90
C PRO A 68 -25.23 56.53 -11.23
N ASP A 69 -24.38 56.62 -12.27
CA ASP A 69 -23.75 55.43 -12.88
C ASP A 69 -22.68 54.73 -12.00
N ALA A 70 -22.01 55.46 -11.10
CA ALA A 70 -20.95 54.91 -10.26
C ALA A 70 -21.48 53.91 -9.21
N ALA A 71 -22.72 54.07 -8.75
CA ALA A 71 -23.34 53.17 -7.78
C ALA A 71 -23.79 51.84 -8.41
N LEU A 72 -24.18 51.88 -9.69
CA LEU A 72 -24.63 50.71 -10.43
C LEU A 72 -23.48 49.72 -10.66
N ASN A 73 -22.30 50.22 -11.07
CA ASN A 73 -21.13 49.41 -11.40
C ASN A 73 -20.58 48.62 -10.20
N ALA A 74 -20.51 49.22 -9.01
CA ALA A 74 -20.06 48.54 -7.79
C ALA A 74 -21.03 47.44 -7.33
N SER A 75 -22.33 47.60 -7.60
CA SER A 75 -23.34 46.59 -7.31
C SER A 75 -23.26 45.40 -8.27
N VAL A 76 -22.94 45.64 -9.54
CA VAL A 76 -22.75 44.59 -10.56
C VAL A 76 -21.49 43.77 -10.27
N GLU A 77 -20.40 44.40 -9.86
CA GLU A 77 -19.15 43.72 -9.50
C GLU A 77 -19.33 42.82 -8.26
N ALA A 78 -20.01 43.30 -7.21
CA ALA A 78 -20.31 42.49 -6.04
C ALA A 78 -21.26 41.31 -6.34
N ALA A 79 -22.23 41.49 -7.26
CA ALA A 79 -23.11 40.41 -7.71
C ALA A 79 -22.34 39.35 -8.49
N ARG A 80 -21.39 39.76 -9.34
CA ARG A 80 -20.50 38.84 -10.08
C ARG A 80 -19.62 38.02 -9.14
N ILE A 81 -18.99 38.65 -8.14
CA ILE A 81 -18.15 37.95 -7.14
C ILE A 81 -18.97 36.92 -6.37
N ARG A 82 -20.23 37.23 -6.01
CA ARG A 82 -21.13 36.27 -5.34
C ARG A 82 -21.47 35.08 -6.25
N ALA A 83 -21.78 35.32 -7.52
CA ALA A 83 -22.05 34.26 -8.49
C ALA A 83 -20.83 33.33 -8.68
N ASP A 84 -19.62 33.91 -8.71
CA ASP A 84 -18.37 33.14 -8.81
C ASP A 84 -18.12 32.30 -7.54
N ILE A 85 -18.44 32.82 -6.35
CA ILE A 85 -18.38 32.06 -5.09
C ILE A 85 -19.40 30.91 -5.10
N GLU A 86 -20.64 31.15 -5.49
CA GLU A 86 -21.68 30.12 -5.55
C GLU A 86 -21.30 29.00 -6.52
N ALA A 87 -20.80 29.35 -7.72
CA ALA A 87 -20.31 28.38 -8.68
C ALA A 87 -19.14 27.54 -8.14
N ALA A 88 -18.19 28.19 -7.44
CA ALA A 88 -17.06 27.51 -6.81
C ALA A 88 -17.49 26.60 -5.63
N GLN A 89 -18.45 27.05 -4.83
CA GLN A 89 -19.02 26.29 -3.72
C GLN A 89 -19.80 25.05 -4.20
N LEU A 90 -20.43 25.10 -5.37
CA LEU A 90 -21.06 23.93 -6.00
C LEU A 90 -20.03 22.96 -6.57
N LYS A 91 -18.92 23.47 -7.12
CA LYS A 91 -17.85 22.66 -7.72
C LYS A 91 -17.01 21.91 -6.66
N ARG A 92 -16.80 22.52 -5.48
CA ARG A 92 -15.99 21.95 -4.39
C ARG A 92 -16.45 20.55 -3.92
N PRO A 93 -17.72 20.31 -3.54
CA PRO A 93 -18.15 18.97 -3.11
C PRO A 93 -18.08 17.95 -4.25
N ALA A 94 -18.33 18.35 -5.50
CA ALA A 94 -18.17 17.49 -6.65
C ALA A 94 -16.70 17.05 -6.83
N LEU A 95 -15.74 17.95 -6.63
CA LEU A 95 -14.31 17.64 -6.67
C LEU A 95 -13.88 16.72 -5.52
N HIS A 96 -14.35 16.96 -4.29
CA HIS A 96 -14.10 16.03 -3.18
C HIS A 96 -14.59 14.62 -3.50
N ARG A 97 -15.82 14.51 -4.02
CA ARG A 97 -16.39 13.22 -4.39
C ARG A 97 -15.63 12.55 -5.53
N ALA A 98 -15.21 13.32 -6.55
CA ALA A 98 -14.40 12.81 -7.64
C ALA A 98 -13.03 12.28 -7.15
N ILE A 99 -12.39 12.98 -6.20
CA ILE A 99 -11.13 12.55 -5.59
C ILE A 99 -11.32 11.23 -4.82
N GLU A 100 -12.40 11.08 -4.05
CA GLU A 100 -12.71 9.84 -3.34
C GLU A 100 -12.86 8.65 -4.30
N LEU A 101 -13.67 8.81 -5.35
CA LEU A 101 -13.88 7.78 -6.36
C LEU A 101 -12.56 7.43 -7.06
N GLN A 102 -11.76 8.44 -7.42
CA GLN A 102 -10.48 8.22 -8.07
C GLN A 102 -9.48 7.50 -7.15
N ARG A 103 -9.49 7.76 -5.84
CA ARG A 103 -8.67 7.02 -4.86
C ARG A 103 -9.03 5.53 -4.86
N GLN A 104 -10.32 5.20 -4.90
CA GLN A 104 -10.77 3.80 -4.97
C GLN A 104 -10.25 3.10 -6.21
N VAL A 105 -10.29 3.77 -7.38
CA VAL A 105 -9.73 3.25 -8.63
C VAL A 105 -8.23 3.01 -8.53
N VAL A 106 -7.47 3.95 -7.95
CA VAL A 106 -6.02 3.81 -7.77
C VAL A 106 -5.69 2.62 -6.84
N GLU A 107 -6.42 2.45 -5.74
CA GLU A 107 -6.19 1.32 -4.82
C GLU A 107 -6.59 -0.03 -5.45
N GLN A 108 -7.67 -0.08 -6.23
CA GLN A 108 -8.03 -1.27 -6.98
C GLN A 108 -6.92 -1.66 -7.96
N LEU A 109 -6.44 -0.71 -8.78
CA LEU A 109 -5.35 -0.94 -9.73
C LEU A 109 -4.05 -1.35 -9.02
N ARG A 110 -3.74 -0.74 -7.87
CA ARG A 110 -2.60 -1.14 -7.04
C ARG A 110 -2.74 -2.59 -6.57
N GLY A 111 -3.92 -3.00 -6.11
CA GLY A 111 -4.19 -4.38 -5.69
C GLY A 111 -4.02 -5.39 -6.82
N GLU A 112 -4.57 -5.09 -8.00
CA GLU A 112 -4.44 -5.92 -9.21
C GLU A 112 -2.97 -6.07 -9.65
N LEU A 113 -2.23 -4.96 -9.66
CA LEU A 113 -0.80 -4.95 -10.01
C LEU A 113 0.05 -5.66 -8.96
N HIS A 114 -0.23 -5.48 -7.68
CA HIS A 114 0.44 -6.19 -6.60
C HIS A 114 0.28 -7.71 -6.78
N ALA A 115 -0.95 -8.18 -6.99
CA ALA A 115 -1.21 -9.61 -7.21
C ALA A 115 -0.51 -10.14 -8.47
N LYS A 116 -0.39 -9.34 -9.53
CA LYS A 116 0.38 -9.70 -10.73
C LYS A 116 1.88 -9.79 -10.44
N ILE A 117 2.46 -8.76 -9.83
CA ILE A 117 3.90 -8.72 -9.47
C ILE A 117 4.26 -9.89 -8.55
N CYS A 118 3.44 -10.17 -7.53
CA CYS A 118 3.65 -11.31 -6.65
C CYS A 118 3.62 -12.64 -7.40
N ARG A 119 2.69 -12.82 -8.36
CA ARG A 119 2.66 -14.03 -9.20
C ARG A 119 3.90 -14.16 -10.09
N ASP A 120 4.36 -13.05 -10.67
CA ASP A 120 5.54 -13.03 -11.54
C ASP A 120 6.84 -13.30 -10.76
N LEU A 121 6.93 -12.80 -9.52
CA LEU A 121 8.09 -12.97 -8.65
C LEU A 121 8.06 -14.24 -7.80
N ALA A 122 6.90 -14.87 -7.64
CA ALA A 122 6.73 -16.07 -6.82
C ALA A 122 7.72 -17.19 -7.19
N PRO A 123 7.95 -17.55 -8.47
CA PRO A 123 8.91 -18.61 -8.82
C PRO A 123 10.34 -18.29 -8.37
N LYS A 124 10.76 -17.02 -8.47
CA LYS A 124 12.08 -16.57 -8.03
C LYS A 124 12.20 -16.64 -6.51
N HIS A 125 11.17 -16.21 -5.78
CA HIS A 125 11.11 -16.34 -4.33
C HIS A 125 11.20 -17.81 -3.90
N VAL A 126 10.44 -18.71 -4.55
CA VAL A 126 10.53 -20.16 -4.30
C VAL A 126 11.95 -20.68 -4.52
N GLY A 127 12.61 -20.27 -5.60
CA GLY A 127 14.01 -20.63 -5.89
C GLY A 127 14.96 -20.20 -4.76
N LEU A 128 14.85 -18.95 -4.29
CA LEU A 128 15.68 -18.42 -3.21
C LEU A 128 15.41 -19.13 -1.88
N VAL A 129 14.15 -19.38 -1.53
CA VAL A 129 13.80 -20.12 -0.30
C VAL A 129 14.36 -21.53 -0.33
N ARG A 130 14.25 -22.23 -1.46
CA ARG A 130 14.83 -23.57 -1.62
C ARG A 130 16.35 -23.54 -1.51
N GLU A 131 17.01 -22.54 -2.09
CA GLU A 131 18.45 -22.37 -1.94
C GLU A 131 18.86 -22.15 -0.48
N ILE A 132 18.17 -21.27 0.26
CA ILE A 132 18.41 -21.05 1.69
C ILE A 132 18.26 -22.36 2.46
N ALA A 133 17.19 -23.12 2.20
CA ALA A 133 16.97 -24.41 2.85
C ALA A 133 18.10 -25.41 2.59
N THR A 134 18.61 -25.50 1.36
CA THR A 134 19.77 -26.34 1.04
C THR A 134 21.00 -25.89 1.82
N ARG A 135 21.30 -24.58 1.84
CA ARG A 135 22.45 -24.05 2.59
C ARG A 135 22.36 -24.27 4.08
N LEU A 136 21.15 -24.26 4.65
CA LEU A 136 20.94 -24.57 6.07
C LEU A 136 21.26 -26.03 6.40
N ILE A 137 20.89 -26.96 5.51
CA ILE A 137 21.23 -28.38 5.67
C ILE A 137 22.74 -28.58 5.55
N ASP A 138 23.39 -27.94 4.57
CA ASP A 138 24.84 -27.99 4.40
C ASP A 138 25.57 -27.41 5.63
N LEU A 139 25.06 -26.31 6.18
CA LEU A 139 25.62 -25.68 7.37
C LEU A 139 25.49 -26.57 8.61
N ASP A 140 24.35 -27.23 8.80
CA ASP A 140 24.16 -28.17 9.91
C ASP A 140 25.15 -29.34 9.82
N ALA A 141 25.35 -29.90 8.63
CA ALA A 141 26.34 -30.94 8.40
C ALA A 141 27.77 -30.48 8.74
N ALA A 142 28.14 -29.24 8.36
CA ALA A 142 29.43 -28.66 8.70
C ALA A 142 29.60 -28.42 10.21
N LEU A 143 28.56 -27.94 10.89
CA LEU A 143 28.56 -27.73 12.34
C LEU A 143 28.66 -29.05 13.11
N MET A 144 28.04 -30.12 12.61
CA MET A 144 28.15 -31.46 13.17
C MET A 144 29.57 -32.01 12.99
N ALA A 145 30.14 -31.92 11.79
CA ALA A 145 31.52 -32.36 11.54
C ALA A 145 32.55 -31.60 12.39
N GLU A 146 32.36 -30.29 12.59
CA GLU A 146 33.21 -29.48 13.49
C GLU A 146 33.13 -29.98 14.94
N ARG A 147 31.91 -30.27 15.41
CA ARG A 147 31.71 -30.78 16.76
C ARG A 147 32.37 -32.15 16.92
N ASP A 148 32.16 -33.06 15.98
CA ASP A 148 32.70 -34.42 16.02
C ASP A 148 34.24 -34.38 16.07
N LEU A 149 34.87 -33.51 15.27
CA LEU A 149 36.32 -33.27 15.33
C LEU A 149 36.78 -32.80 16.71
N ARG A 150 36.04 -31.88 17.35
CA ARG A 150 36.38 -31.41 18.71
C ARG A 150 36.23 -32.52 19.75
N GLU A 151 35.23 -33.38 19.61
CA GLU A 151 35.04 -34.54 20.48
C GLU A 151 36.16 -35.57 20.30
N GLU A 152 36.57 -35.85 19.06
CA GLU A 152 37.72 -36.71 18.77
C GLU A 152 39.02 -36.18 19.40
N ILE A 153 39.28 -34.88 19.31
CA ILE A 153 40.45 -34.25 19.95
C ILE A 153 40.37 -34.40 21.47
N PHE A 154 39.19 -34.21 22.07
CA PHE A 154 39.01 -34.38 23.50
C PHE A 154 39.22 -35.85 23.91
N HIS A 155 38.69 -36.82 23.17
CA HIS A 155 38.92 -38.23 23.43
C HIS A 155 40.39 -38.63 23.28
N GLY A 156 41.12 -38.03 22.34
CA GLY A 156 42.55 -38.30 22.13
C GLY A 156 43.48 -37.62 23.14
N THR A 157 43.11 -36.46 23.69
CA THR A 157 44.02 -35.63 24.50
C THR A 157 43.55 -35.36 25.93
N GLY A 158 42.27 -35.60 26.23
CA GLY A 158 41.62 -35.20 27.49
C GLY A 158 41.43 -33.67 27.64
N LEU A 159 41.74 -32.88 26.60
CA LEU A 159 41.73 -31.41 26.65
C LEU A 159 40.79 -30.82 25.60
N HIS A 160 40.09 -29.75 25.99
CA HIS A 160 39.32 -28.92 25.05
C HIS A 160 40.19 -27.75 24.59
N GLY A 161 40.88 -27.90 23.46
CA GLY A 161 41.80 -26.88 22.92
C GLY A 161 41.23 -25.97 21.85
N LEU A 162 40.11 -26.36 21.21
CA LEU A 162 39.49 -25.60 20.12
C LEU A 162 38.22 -24.89 20.59
N THR A 163 38.17 -23.57 20.36
CA THR A 163 37.02 -22.74 20.70
C THR A 163 35.89 -22.95 19.67
N PRO A 164 34.67 -23.32 20.11
CA PRO A 164 33.54 -23.43 19.19
C PRO A 164 33.13 -22.06 18.66
N MET A 165 32.94 -21.97 17.34
CA MET A 165 32.38 -20.78 16.69
C MET A 165 30.87 -20.94 16.56
N MET A 166 30.10 -20.10 17.25
CA MET A 166 28.64 -20.19 17.24
C MET A 166 28.00 -19.36 16.12
N VAL A 167 27.01 -19.93 15.44
CA VAL A 167 26.06 -19.19 14.60
C VAL A 167 24.83 -18.85 15.43
N GLY A 168 24.72 -17.59 15.84
CA GLY A 168 23.66 -17.12 16.73
C GLY A 168 22.24 -17.33 16.15
N ASN A 169 21.28 -17.66 17.03
CA ASN A 169 19.84 -17.75 16.77
C ASN A 169 19.38 -18.79 15.71
N LEU A 170 20.30 -19.54 15.10
CA LEU A 170 19.96 -20.57 14.14
C LEU A 170 19.62 -21.89 14.83
N GLY A 171 20.46 -22.31 15.78
CA GLY A 171 20.41 -23.64 16.39
C GLY A 171 20.71 -24.77 15.40
N LEU A 172 20.77 -26.00 15.91
CA LEU A 172 21.10 -27.20 15.14
C LEU A 172 19.81 -27.93 14.72
N LEU A 173 19.80 -28.54 13.53
CA LEU A 173 18.60 -29.18 12.98
C LEU A 173 18.10 -30.36 13.81
N ARG A 174 18.99 -31.04 14.55
CA ARG A 174 18.62 -32.11 15.48
C ARG A 174 17.76 -31.65 16.65
N ASP A 175 17.82 -30.36 16.98
CA ASP A 175 16.87 -29.75 17.91
C ASP A 175 15.66 -29.30 17.08
N GLU A 176 14.55 -30.03 17.24
CA GLU A 176 13.31 -29.78 16.51
C GLU A 176 12.71 -28.39 16.79
N TYR A 177 13.13 -27.72 17.86
CA TYR A 177 12.69 -26.38 18.25
C TYR A 177 13.69 -25.29 17.88
N SER A 178 14.78 -25.63 17.21
CA SER A 178 15.74 -24.66 16.69
C SER A 178 15.13 -23.77 15.60
N GLY A 179 15.71 -22.58 15.41
CA GLY A 179 15.30 -21.67 14.34
C GLY A 179 15.47 -22.28 12.95
N SER A 180 16.54 -23.04 12.73
CA SER A 180 16.79 -23.77 11.48
C SER A 180 15.76 -24.87 11.23
N ALA A 181 15.41 -25.67 12.25
CA ALA A 181 14.36 -26.68 12.14
C ALA A 181 13.00 -26.05 11.86
N TYR A 182 12.65 -24.98 12.58
CA TYR A 182 11.40 -24.25 12.39
C TYR A 182 11.29 -23.68 10.97
N TYR A 183 12.37 -23.06 10.46
CA TYR A 183 12.42 -22.54 9.09
C TYR A 183 12.13 -23.63 8.05
N LEU A 184 12.78 -24.80 8.15
CA LEU A 184 12.58 -25.90 7.22
C LEU A 184 11.14 -26.48 7.30
N ILE A 185 10.61 -26.61 8.51
CA ILE A 185 9.23 -27.08 8.74
C ILE A 185 8.23 -26.10 8.10
N GLU A 186 8.39 -24.79 8.28
CA GLU A 186 7.52 -23.79 7.66
C GLU A 186 7.65 -23.79 6.13
N CYS A 187 8.86 -23.94 5.60
CA CYS A 187 9.06 -24.09 4.16
C CYS A 187 8.29 -25.31 3.60
N ALA A 188 8.25 -26.42 4.32
CA ALA A 188 7.49 -27.59 3.92
C ALA A 188 5.97 -27.41 4.08
N LYS A 189 5.51 -26.78 5.17
CA LYS A 189 4.08 -26.47 5.40
C LYS A 189 3.50 -25.59 4.31
N ILE A 190 4.24 -24.54 3.92
CA ILE A 190 3.83 -23.60 2.87
C ILE A 190 3.94 -24.22 1.46
N GLY A 191 4.72 -25.31 1.31
CA GLY A 191 4.88 -26.04 0.06
C GLY A 191 6.09 -25.62 -0.78
N TYR A 192 7.04 -24.88 -0.21
CA TYR A 192 8.32 -24.57 -0.85
C TYR A 192 9.26 -25.78 -0.91
N LEU A 193 9.16 -26.67 0.08
CA LEU A 193 9.87 -27.94 0.17
C LEU A 193 8.88 -29.11 0.23
N LYS A 194 9.27 -30.25 -0.34
CA LYS A 194 8.54 -31.51 -0.14
C LYS A 194 8.91 -32.08 1.23
N LYS A 195 7.98 -32.80 1.85
CA LYS A 195 8.22 -33.52 3.11
C LYS A 195 9.42 -34.49 3.01
N SER A 196 9.66 -35.09 1.85
CA SER A 196 10.81 -35.96 1.59
C SER A 196 12.16 -35.23 1.58
N GLU A 197 12.17 -33.92 1.33
CA GLU A 197 13.37 -33.08 1.29
C GLU A 197 13.81 -32.65 2.69
N LEU A 198 13.01 -32.94 3.72
CA LEU A 198 13.37 -32.68 5.11
C LEU A 198 14.20 -33.83 5.71
N PRO A 199 15.10 -33.52 6.66
CA PRO A 199 15.70 -34.50 7.56
C PRO A 199 14.63 -35.38 8.21
N GLU A 200 14.90 -36.67 8.37
CA GLU A 200 13.91 -37.68 8.75
C GLU A 200 13.20 -37.35 10.07
N HIS A 201 13.96 -36.90 11.07
CA HIS A 201 13.45 -36.54 12.39
C HIS A 201 12.51 -35.32 12.35
N LEU A 202 12.63 -34.43 11.36
CA LEU A 202 11.74 -33.28 11.22
C LEU A 202 10.44 -33.59 10.46
N ARG A 203 10.38 -34.71 9.72
CA ARG A 203 9.21 -35.06 8.91
C ARG A 203 7.95 -35.24 9.75
N GLY A 204 8.07 -35.73 10.99
CA GLY A 204 6.94 -35.89 11.91
C GLY A 204 6.21 -34.58 12.26
N ARG A 205 6.88 -33.43 12.10
CA ARG A 205 6.37 -32.10 12.46
C ARG A 205 5.60 -31.40 11.36
N VAL A 206 5.68 -31.91 10.12
CA VAL A 206 4.89 -31.38 9.01
C VAL A 206 3.55 -32.08 8.99
N PRO A 207 2.43 -31.36 9.23
CA PRO A 207 1.09 -31.93 9.11
C PRO A 207 0.96 -32.58 7.73
N SER A 208 0.41 -33.80 7.68
CA SER A 208 -0.12 -34.30 6.42
C SER A 208 -1.14 -33.28 5.93
N GLN A 209 -0.95 -32.74 4.72
CA GLN A 209 -1.99 -31.94 4.08
C GLN A 209 -3.17 -32.88 3.85
N ASP A 210 -4.11 -32.92 4.78
CA ASP A 210 -5.44 -33.42 4.50
C ASP A 210 -5.97 -32.57 3.33
N PRO A 211 -6.63 -33.18 2.33
CA PRO A 211 -7.18 -32.44 1.21
C PRO A 211 -8.06 -31.32 1.76
N ALA A 212 -7.81 -30.09 1.29
CA ALA A 212 -8.56 -28.92 1.73
C ALA A 212 -10.06 -29.24 1.72
N PRO A 213 -10.82 -28.96 2.80
CA PRO A 213 -12.26 -29.19 2.79
C PRO A 213 -12.83 -28.46 1.59
N THR A 214 -13.46 -29.21 0.69
CA THR A 214 -14.15 -28.69 -0.49
C THR A 214 -15.07 -27.60 0.00
N VAL A 215 -14.71 -26.34 -0.27
CA VAL A 215 -15.59 -25.20 0.01
C VAL A 215 -16.81 -25.42 -0.87
N GLN A 216 -17.87 -25.99 -0.29
CA GLN A 216 -19.16 -26.04 -0.94
C GLN A 216 -19.51 -24.59 -1.25
N LYS A 217 -19.55 -24.24 -2.53
CA LYS A 217 -20.07 -22.96 -3.00
C LYS A 217 -21.43 -22.81 -2.33
N ARG A 218 -21.53 -21.88 -1.39
CA ARG A 218 -22.79 -21.46 -0.79
C ARG A 218 -23.68 -21.05 -1.96
N GLN A 219 -24.68 -21.86 -2.29
CA GLN A 219 -25.71 -21.46 -3.23
C GLN A 219 -26.35 -20.20 -2.65
N VAL A 220 -26.21 -19.10 -3.38
CA VAL A 220 -26.91 -17.86 -3.07
C VAL A 220 -28.36 -18.13 -3.50
N ASP A 221 -29.25 -18.29 -2.53
CA ASP A 221 -30.68 -18.34 -2.78
C ASP A 221 -31.10 -17.02 -3.47
N PRO A 222 -31.74 -17.07 -4.66
CA PRO A 222 -32.10 -15.88 -5.40
C PRO A 222 -33.25 -15.05 -4.78
N ASP A 223 -33.90 -15.52 -3.71
CA ASP A 223 -35.17 -14.96 -3.22
C ASP A 223 -35.11 -14.31 -1.81
N GLY A 224 -33.92 -14.07 -1.25
CA GLY A 224 -33.77 -13.60 0.13
C GLY A 224 -34.12 -12.13 0.43
N TRP A 225 -34.68 -11.36 -0.52
CA TRP A 225 -34.84 -9.89 -0.39
C TRP A 225 -36.26 -9.37 -0.11
N LEU A 226 -37.27 -10.23 0.07
CA LEU A 226 -38.68 -9.77 0.11
C LEU A 226 -39.39 -9.73 1.48
N HIS A 227 -38.69 -9.90 2.61
CA HIS A 227 -39.36 -9.81 3.93
C HIS A 227 -38.59 -8.93 4.91
N ALA A 228 -38.68 -7.62 4.70
CA ALA A 228 -38.41 -6.62 5.75
C ALA A 228 -39.27 -5.37 5.51
N THR A 229 -40.60 -5.49 5.56
CA THR A 229 -41.52 -4.39 5.87
C THR A 229 -42.87 -4.96 6.33
N ALA A 230 -43.09 -4.95 7.64
CA ALA A 230 -44.39 -4.79 8.30
C ALA A 230 -44.13 -4.47 9.78
#